data_AF-A0ABD5N0S7-F1
#
_entry.id   AF-A0ABD5N0S7-F1
#
_cell.length_a   1.000
_cell.length_b   1.000
_cell.length_c   1.000
_cell.angle_alpha   90.00
_cell.angle_beta   90.00
_cell.angle_gamma   90.00
#
_symmetry.space_group_name_H-M   'P 1'
#
loop_
_entity.id
_entity.type
_entity.pdbx_description
1 polymer ?
#
loop_
_entity_poly.entity_id
_entity_poly.type
_entity_poly.pdbx_seq_one_letter_code
_entity_poly.pdbx_strand_id
1 'polypeptide(L)'
;MEEAKKQVIKVKDKQQPLLKRSKKEWFEKFRWVYSSDGFLVIGGRDATTNEILVKKQMEPHDIVFHAEIVGAPFVLVKTEGKTVPEQTINEAAQLAASYSRAWKELFSTINVYWIYPEQVSKSPPSGQSLPKGSFMIRGTKNFVRSVPMNIAIGVKTDDETLTVVGGPVDAIVSQTDAFVEIIQGTQKSSQIAKKVRHLLSTKVSEDLKRSITAIPLEEIQRFIPLGRGKIKS
;
A
#
# COMPACT_ATOMS: atom_id res chain seq x y z
N MET A 1 58.19 33.01 12.86
CA MET A 1 56.83 33.36 12.39
C MET A 1 56.24 32.21 11.58
N GLU A 2 56.22 31.00 12.16
CA GLU A 2 55.83 29.78 11.45
C GLU A 2 54.89 28.92 12.29
N GLU A 3 54.08 29.55 13.15
CA GLU A 3 53.10 28.85 14.01
C GLU A 3 51.64 29.26 13.74
N ALA A 4 51.37 30.15 12.77
CA ALA A 4 50.03 30.69 12.53
C ALA A 4 49.28 30.09 11.32
N LYS A 5 49.59 28.86 10.87
CA LYS A 5 48.92 28.23 9.70
C LYS A 5 48.37 26.82 9.90
N LYS A 6 48.17 26.36 11.15
CA LYS A 6 47.61 25.02 11.45
C LYS A 6 46.24 25.02 12.14
N GLN A 7 45.45 26.08 12.00
CA GLN A 7 44.06 26.12 12.49
C GLN A 7 43.03 26.18 11.35
N VAL A 8 43.06 25.22 10.41
CA VAL A 8 41.91 24.92 9.55
C VAL A 8 41.90 23.42 9.24
N ILE A 9 41.61 22.58 10.23
CA ILE A 9 41.27 21.17 9.98
C ILE A 9 39.85 20.93 10.48
N LYS A 10 38.93 21.13 9.54
CA LYS A 10 37.58 20.57 9.42
C LYS A 10 37.10 19.76 10.64
N VAL A 11 36.22 20.38 11.43
CA VAL A 11 35.17 19.65 12.14
C VAL A 11 34.31 18.99 11.06
N LYS A 12 34.68 17.77 10.66
CA LYS A 12 33.79 16.90 9.90
C LYS A 12 32.64 16.57 10.84
N ASP A 13 31.53 17.29 10.64
CA ASP A 13 30.20 16.91 11.09
C ASP A 13 30.06 15.39 10.89
N LYS A 14 30.11 14.61 11.98
CA LYS A 14 29.91 13.16 11.95
C LYS A 14 28.42 12.93 11.68
N GLN A 15 28.01 13.17 10.44
CA GLN A 15 26.67 12.84 10.00
C GLN A 15 26.51 11.34 10.14
N GLN A 16 25.55 10.92 10.98
CA GLN A 16 25.17 9.52 11.05
C GLN A 16 24.83 9.02 9.64
N PRO A 17 25.29 7.82 9.26
CA PRO A 17 25.02 7.27 7.95
C PRO A 17 23.51 7.16 7.73
N LEU A 18 23.06 7.50 6.52
CA LEU A 18 21.66 7.30 6.13
C LEU A 18 21.31 5.81 6.31
N LEU A 19 20.13 5.56 6.90
CA LEU A 19 19.60 4.21 7.10
C LEU A 19 19.58 3.47 5.75
N LYS A 20 20.04 2.21 5.76
CA LYS A 20 20.14 1.40 4.53
C LYS A 20 18.74 1.00 4.07
N ARG A 21 18.57 0.81 2.76
CA ARG A 21 17.33 0.25 2.20
C ARG A 21 17.35 -1.28 2.33
N SER A 22 16.23 -1.88 2.69
CA SER A 22 16.06 -3.34 2.75
C SER A 22 16.20 -3.99 1.36
N LYS A 23 16.48 -5.31 1.34
CA LYS A 23 16.42 -6.10 0.10
C LYS A 23 14.97 -6.13 -0.39
N LYS A 24 14.78 -5.96 -1.71
CA LYS A 24 13.43 -5.94 -2.31
C LYS A 24 12.78 -7.31 -2.21
N GLU A 25 11.63 -7.35 -1.54
CA GLU A 25 10.81 -8.55 -1.48
C GLU A 25 10.05 -8.78 -2.80
N TRP A 26 9.71 -10.03 -3.11
CA TRP A 26 9.06 -10.40 -4.37
C TRP A 26 7.70 -9.70 -4.55
N PHE A 27 7.02 -9.39 -3.44
CA PHE A 27 5.69 -8.77 -3.43
C PHE A 27 5.74 -7.25 -3.64
N GLU A 28 6.91 -6.61 -3.57
CA GLU A 28 7.02 -5.15 -3.70
C GLU A 28 6.62 -4.61 -5.08
N LYS A 29 6.59 -5.48 -6.10
CA LYS A 29 6.06 -5.16 -7.44
C LYS A 29 4.54 -4.95 -7.43
N PHE A 30 3.83 -5.44 -6.41
CA PHE A 30 2.39 -5.25 -6.22
C PHE A 30 2.11 -4.09 -5.26
N ARG A 31 0.84 -3.77 -5.04
CA ARG A 31 0.43 -3.05 -3.82
C ARG A 31 0.51 -4.04 -2.69
N TRP A 32 1.12 -3.67 -1.58
CA TRP A 32 1.31 -4.58 -0.46
C TRP A 32 1.26 -3.82 0.85
N VAL A 33 0.82 -4.52 1.89
CA VAL A 33 0.79 -4.06 3.27
C VAL A 33 0.67 -5.29 4.16
N TYR A 34 1.27 -5.26 5.35
CA TYR A 34 0.92 -6.22 6.40
C TYR A 34 -0.29 -5.68 7.16
N SER A 35 -1.32 -6.51 7.34
CA SER A 35 -2.47 -6.19 8.18
C SER A 35 -2.04 -5.96 9.62
N SER A 36 -2.93 -5.35 10.41
CA SER A 36 -2.68 -5.18 11.85
C SER A 36 -2.52 -6.52 12.59
N ASP A 37 -3.10 -7.60 12.07
CA ASP A 37 -2.93 -8.97 12.58
C ASP A 37 -1.71 -9.71 11.98
N GLY A 38 -0.88 -9.04 11.16
CA GLY A 38 0.36 -9.59 10.61
C GLY A 38 0.21 -10.41 9.33
N PHE A 39 -0.95 -10.39 8.67
CA PHE A 39 -1.15 -11.08 7.39
C PHE A 39 -0.65 -10.21 6.23
N LEU A 40 0.03 -10.83 5.26
CA LEU A 40 0.43 -10.13 4.05
C LEU A 40 -0.78 -9.95 3.13
N VAL A 41 -1.14 -8.69 2.86
CA VAL A 41 -2.22 -8.30 1.94
C VAL A 41 -1.60 -7.71 0.68
N ILE A 42 -1.93 -8.28 -0.48
CA ILE A 42 -1.31 -7.93 -1.76
C ILE A 42 -2.38 -7.63 -2.80
N GLY A 43 -2.27 -6.51 -3.50
CA GLY A 43 -3.18 -6.11 -4.58
C GLY A 43 -2.47 -5.83 -5.90
N GLY A 44 -3.08 -6.20 -7.03
CA GLY A 44 -2.54 -5.82 -8.33
C GLY A 44 -2.51 -4.30 -8.53
N ARG A 45 -1.53 -3.82 -9.30
CA ARG A 45 -1.40 -2.39 -9.67
C ARG A 45 -2.14 -2.07 -10.96
N ASP A 46 -2.31 -3.06 -11.83
CA ASP A 46 -2.90 -2.99 -13.15
C ASP A 46 -3.42 -4.39 -13.58
N ALA A 47 -4.00 -4.47 -14.79
CA ALA A 47 -4.53 -5.73 -15.31
C ALA A 47 -3.46 -6.83 -15.46
N THR A 48 -2.20 -6.48 -15.78
CA THR A 48 -1.12 -7.46 -15.96
C THR A 48 -0.70 -8.06 -14.62
N THR A 49 -0.52 -7.20 -13.61
CA THR A 49 -0.18 -7.62 -12.25
C THR A 49 -1.33 -8.34 -11.56
N ASN A 50 -2.60 -7.97 -11.81
CA ASN A 50 -3.76 -8.76 -11.39
C ASN A 50 -3.69 -10.20 -11.94
N GLU A 51 -3.34 -10.36 -13.21
CA GLU A 51 -3.20 -11.70 -13.78
C GLU A 51 -2.07 -12.52 -13.15
N ILE A 52 -0.92 -11.89 -12.92
CA ILE A 52 0.22 -12.54 -12.27
C ILE A 52 -0.18 -12.95 -10.84
N LEU A 53 -0.82 -12.05 -10.10
CA LEU A 53 -1.22 -12.28 -8.72
C LEU A 53 -2.16 -13.49 -8.62
N VAL A 54 -3.26 -13.47 -9.35
CA VAL A 54 -4.27 -14.54 -9.31
C VAL A 54 -3.73 -15.86 -9.88
N LYS A 55 -2.95 -15.85 -10.96
CA LYS A 55 -2.50 -17.10 -11.60
C LYS A 55 -1.28 -17.74 -10.94
N LYS A 56 -0.36 -16.92 -10.42
CA LYS A 56 0.96 -17.40 -10.00
C LYS A 56 1.19 -17.33 -8.51
N GLN A 57 0.45 -16.50 -7.77
CA GLN A 57 0.76 -16.21 -6.37
C GLN A 57 -0.40 -16.57 -5.42
N MET A 58 -1.61 -16.77 -5.96
CA MET A 58 -2.76 -17.27 -5.22
C MET A 58 -2.55 -18.74 -4.85
N GLU A 59 -2.75 -19.04 -3.58
CA GLU A 59 -2.64 -20.38 -2.99
C GLU A 59 -4.00 -20.85 -2.46
N PRO A 60 -4.24 -22.16 -2.29
CA PRO A 60 -5.57 -22.72 -1.99
C PRO A 60 -6.30 -22.18 -0.76
N HIS A 61 -5.58 -21.61 0.21
CA HIS A 61 -6.17 -21.07 1.44
C HIS A 61 -6.22 -19.54 1.48
N ASP A 62 -5.73 -18.86 0.44
CA ASP A 62 -5.78 -17.40 0.37
C ASP A 62 -7.23 -16.91 0.30
N ILE A 63 -7.45 -15.67 0.69
CA ILE A 63 -8.75 -15.02 0.51
C ILE A 63 -8.63 -13.97 -0.59
N VAL A 64 -9.53 -14.02 -1.57
CA VAL A 64 -9.53 -13.14 -2.75
C VAL A 64 -10.61 -12.07 -2.59
N PHE A 65 -10.23 -10.80 -2.75
CA PHE A 65 -11.09 -9.64 -2.64
C PHE A 65 -11.16 -8.88 -3.96
N HIS A 66 -12.34 -8.30 -4.22
CA HIS A 66 -12.54 -7.39 -5.35
C HIS A 66 -13.73 -6.45 -5.06
N ALA A 67 -13.58 -5.16 -5.34
CA ALA A 67 -14.67 -4.19 -5.16
C ALA A 67 -15.77 -4.39 -6.23
N GLU A 68 -17.02 -4.04 -5.93
CA GLU A 68 -18.15 -4.15 -6.89
C GLU A 68 -18.12 -3.05 -7.96
N ILE A 69 -16.98 -2.88 -8.63
CA ILE A 69 -16.77 -1.91 -9.72
C ILE A 69 -15.76 -2.44 -10.72
N VAL A 70 -15.96 -2.12 -12.00
CA VAL A 70 -14.98 -2.40 -13.05
C VAL A 70 -13.68 -1.64 -12.76
N GLY A 71 -12.53 -2.30 -12.96
CA GLY A 71 -11.22 -1.68 -12.72
C GLY A 71 -10.81 -1.62 -11.25
N ALA A 72 -11.44 -2.41 -10.39
CA ALA A 72 -10.89 -2.71 -9.07
C ALA A 72 -9.68 -3.67 -9.18
N PRO A 73 -8.73 -3.60 -8.24
CA PRO A 73 -7.68 -4.60 -8.15
C PRO A 73 -8.25 -5.94 -7.63
N PHE A 74 -7.62 -7.04 -8.03
CA PHE A 74 -7.70 -8.27 -7.24
C PHE A 74 -6.75 -8.12 -6.06
N VAL A 75 -7.24 -8.40 -4.85
CA VAL A 75 -6.46 -8.36 -3.62
C VAL A 75 -6.46 -9.77 -3.01
N LEU A 76 -5.30 -10.23 -2.53
CA LEU A 76 -5.12 -11.49 -1.84
C LEU A 76 -4.69 -11.24 -0.40
N VAL A 77 -5.29 -11.95 0.54
CA VAL A 77 -4.74 -12.13 1.88
C VAL A 77 -4.02 -13.48 1.90
N LYS A 78 -2.70 -13.44 2.14
CA LYS A 78 -1.87 -14.65 2.28
C LYS A 78 -2.10 -15.24 3.65
N THR A 79 -2.91 -16.31 3.72
CA THR A 79 -3.37 -16.86 5.01
C THR A 79 -2.44 -17.89 5.61
N GLU A 80 -1.67 -18.61 4.77
CA GLU A 80 -0.89 -19.77 5.17
C GLU A 80 -1.72 -20.82 5.93
N GLY A 81 -3.03 -20.91 5.64
CA GLY A 81 -3.97 -21.81 6.32
C GLY A 81 -4.43 -21.33 7.71
N LYS A 82 -4.00 -20.15 8.17
CA LYS A 82 -4.45 -19.55 9.43
C LYS A 82 -5.83 -18.93 9.28
N THR A 83 -6.60 -18.88 10.37
CA THR A 83 -7.89 -18.17 10.41
C THR A 83 -7.63 -16.67 10.36
N VAL A 84 -8.30 -15.98 9.44
CA VAL A 84 -8.14 -14.53 9.23
C VAL A 84 -9.13 -13.76 10.10
N PRO A 85 -8.67 -12.87 11.00
CA PRO A 85 -9.56 -12.04 11.82
C PRO A 85 -10.36 -11.04 10.98
N GLU A 86 -11.50 -10.60 11.49
CA GLU A 86 -12.38 -9.63 10.81
C GLU A 86 -11.65 -8.32 10.48
N GLN A 87 -10.74 -7.88 11.35
CA GLN A 87 -9.94 -6.68 11.13
C GLN A 87 -9.10 -6.79 9.85
N THR A 88 -8.37 -7.90 9.65
CA THR A 88 -7.65 -8.16 8.39
C THR A 88 -8.59 -8.22 7.18
N ILE A 89 -9.80 -8.78 7.31
CA ILE A 89 -10.81 -8.78 6.24
C ILE A 89 -11.21 -7.35 5.87
N ASN A 90 -11.46 -6.50 6.85
CA ASN A 90 -11.83 -5.09 6.67
C ASN A 90 -10.70 -4.28 6.04
N GLU A 91 -9.45 -4.52 6.46
CA GLU A 91 -8.27 -3.87 5.89
C GLU A 91 -8.04 -4.30 4.44
N ALA A 92 -8.13 -5.59 4.13
CA ALA A 92 -8.04 -6.07 2.75
C ALA A 92 -9.15 -5.52 1.86
N ALA A 93 -10.37 -5.40 2.40
CA ALA A 93 -11.48 -4.77 1.71
C ALA A 93 -11.22 -3.27 1.47
N GLN A 94 -10.71 -2.53 2.45
CA GLN A 94 -10.33 -1.13 2.29
C GLN A 94 -9.24 -0.96 1.23
N LEU A 95 -8.26 -1.87 1.16
CA LEU A 95 -7.27 -1.88 0.08
C LEU A 95 -7.94 -2.03 -1.29
N ALA A 96 -8.85 -3.00 -1.45
CA ALA A 96 -9.56 -3.22 -2.71
C ALA A 96 -10.42 -2.01 -3.11
N ALA A 97 -11.14 -1.41 -2.15
CA ALA A 97 -11.97 -0.22 -2.35
C ALA A 97 -11.13 1.01 -2.73
N SER A 98 -10.16 1.38 -1.89
CA SER A 98 -9.36 2.61 -2.03
C SER A 98 -8.51 2.64 -3.28
N TYR A 99 -8.05 1.49 -3.78
CA TYR A 99 -7.25 1.42 -5.02
C TYR A 99 -8.06 1.06 -6.27
N SER A 100 -9.39 1.03 -6.16
CA SER A 100 -10.29 0.85 -7.31
C SER A 100 -10.59 2.16 -8.03
N ARG A 101 -11.35 2.06 -9.12
CA ARG A 101 -11.90 3.24 -9.82
C ARG A 101 -12.84 4.09 -8.96
N ALA A 102 -13.44 3.52 -7.91
CA ALA A 102 -14.34 4.24 -7.01
C ALA A 102 -13.64 5.44 -6.34
N TRP A 103 -12.32 5.35 -6.11
CA TRP A 103 -11.52 6.49 -5.64
C TRP A 103 -11.55 7.67 -6.61
N LYS A 104 -11.30 7.40 -7.89
CA LYS A 104 -11.28 8.42 -8.94
C LYS A 104 -12.68 8.99 -9.21
N GLU A 105 -13.70 8.16 -9.04
CA GLU A 105 -15.10 8.50 -9.25
C GLU A 105 -15.76 9.13 -8.01
N LEU A 106 -14.99 9.37 -6.93
CA LEU A 106 -15.39 10.08 -5.72
C LEU A 106 -16.56 9.43 -4.97
N PHE A 107 -16.66 8.10 -5.02
CA PHE A 107 -17.67 7.40 -4.23
C PHE A 107 -17.35 7.60 -2.73
N SER A 108 -18.36 7.68 -1.88
CA SER A 108 -18.13 7.76 -0.42
C SER A 108 -17.73 6.41 0.15
N THR A 109 -18.42 5.37 -0.29
CA THR A 109 -18.19 3.97 0.09
C THR A 109 -18.47 3.05 -1.09
N ILE A 110 -17.97 1.82 -1.03
CA ILE A 110 -18.32 0.76 -1.99
C ILE A 110 -18.38 -0.58 -1.28
N ASN A 111 -19.20 -1.50 -1.78
CA ASN A 111 -19.15 -2.88 -1.33
C ASN A 111 -17.92 -3.59 -1.90
N VAL A 112 -17.32 -4.44 -1.08
CA VAL A 112 -16.26 -5.32 -1.50
C VAL A 112 -16.69 -6.74 -1.20
N TYR A 113 -16.55 -7.63 -2.17
CA TYR A 113 -16.77 -9.04 -1.92
C TYR A 113 -15.45 -9.77 -1.72
N TRP A 114 -15.53 -10.88 -0.98
CA TRP A 114 -14.45 -11.84 -0.88
C TRP A 114 -14.94 -13.27 -1.12
N ILE A 115 -14.02 -14.09 -1.64
CA ILE A 115 -14.23 -15.46 -2.08
C ILE A 115 -12.95 -16.29 -1.87
N TYR A 116 -13.08 -17.59 -1.99
CA TYR A 116 -11.95 -18.51 -1.98
C TYR A 116 -11.38 -18.77 -3.39
N PRO A 117 -10.14 -19.26 -3.50
CA PRO A 117 -9.43 -19.45 -4.77
C PRO A 117 -10.16 -20.36 -5.75
N GLU A 118 -10.81 -21.42 -5.27
CA GLU A 118 -11.59 -22.37 -6.07
C GLU A 118 -12.79 -21.72 -6.78
N GLN A 119 -13.23 -20.55 -6.31
CA GLN A 119 -14.31 -19.78 -6.91
C GLN A 119 -13.84 -18.92 -8.09
N VAL A 120 -12.52 -18.80 -8.33
CA VAL A 120 -11.94 -17.96 -9.37
C VAL A 120 -11.60 -18.79 -10.60
N SER A 121 -12.16 -18.45 -11.77
CA SER A 121 -11.91 -19.15 -13.03
C SER A 121 -11.56 -18.19 -14.17
N LYS A 122 -10.68 -18.62 -15.06
CA LYS A 122 -10.39 -17.92 -16.33
C LYS A 122 -11.16 -18.48 -17.53
N SER A 123 -11.98 -19.51 -17.32
CA SER A 123 -12.76 -20.12 -18.38
C SER A 123 -14.13 -19.44 -18.45
N PRO A 124 -14.40 -18.61 -19.49
CA PRO A 124 -15.75 -18.12 -19.72
C PRO A 124 -16.70 -19.28 -20.07
N PRO A 125 -18.02 -19.07 -19.99
CA PRO A 125 -18.99 -19.94 -20.64
C PRO A 125 -18.68 -20.08 -22.14
N SER A 126 -19.01 -21.24 -22.71
CA SER A 126 -18.69 -21.59 -24.11
C SER A 126 -19.06 -20.48 -25.09
N GLY A 127 -18.09 -20.03 -25.91
CA GLY A 127 -18.29 -19.04 -26.98
C GLY A 127 -17.99 -17.58 -26.63
N GLN A 128 -17.59 -17.25 -25.40
CA GLN A 128 -17.21 -15.89 -24.99
C GLN A 128 -15.70 -15.78 -24.71
N SER A 129 -15.15 -14.56 -24.78
CA SER A 129 -13.77 -14.25 -24.37
C SER A 129 -13.79 -13.30 -23.18
N LEU A 130 -12.92 -13.53 -22.20
CA LEU A 130 -12.76 -12.63 -21.06
C LEU A 130 -11.73 -11.54 -21.38
N PRO A 131 -12.01 -10.26 -21.06
CA PRO A 131 -11.01 -9.22 -21.14
C PRO A 131 -9.77 -9.56 -20.29
N LYS A 132 -8.61 -9.05 -20.68
CA LYS A 132 -7.36 -9.19 -19.92
C LYS A 132 -7.56 -8.68 -18.48
N GLY A 133 -7.09 -9.45 -17.50
CA GLY A 133 -7.25 -9.14 -16.08
C GLY A 133 -8.64 -9.41 -15.49
N SER A 134 -9.58 -9.95 -16.27
CA SER A 134 -10.90 -10.37 -15.77
C SER A 134 -10.93 -11.86 -15.42
N PHE A 135 -11.73 -12.20 -14.43
CA PHE A 135 -11.94 -13.57 -13.96
C PHE A 135 -13.42 -13.80 -13.68
N MET A 136 -13.88 -15.00 -13.97
CA MET A 136 -15.21 -15.48 -13.60
C MET A 136 -15.21 -15.89 -12.14
N ILE A 137 -16.19 -15.38 -11.39
CA ILE A 137 -16.42 -15.78 -10.00
C ILE A 137 -17.63 -16.70 -9.95
N ARG A 138 -17.49 -17.85 -9.30
CA ARG A 138 -18.55 -18.87 -9.14
C ARG A 138 -18.94 -19.04 -7.68
N GLY A 139 -20.18 -19.49 -7.44
CA GLY A 139 -20.69 -19.72 -6.09
C GLY A 139 -21.03 -18.44 -5.32
N THR A 140 -21.19 -18.58 -4.01
CA THR A 140 -21.64 -17.51 -3.12
C THR A 140 -20.50 -16.56 -2.78
N LYS A 141 -20.80 -15.26 -2.77
CA LYS A 141 -19.87 -14.19 -2.37
C LYS A 141 -20.15 -13.79 -0.93
N ASN A 142 -19.10 -13.54 -0.17
CA ASN A 142 -19.18 -12.85 1.11
C ASN A 142 -18.95 -11.36 0.89
N PHE A 143 -19.54 -10.49 1.72
CA PHE A 143 -19.50 -9.04 1.50
C PHE A 143 -19.05 -8.29 2.74
N VAL A 144 -18.15 -7.34 2.53
CA VAL A 144 -17.95 -6.19 3.41
C VAL A 144 -18.71 -5.02 2.78
N ARG A 145 -19.73 -4.54 3.49
CA ARG A 145 -20.63 -3.50 2.97
C ARG A 145 -20.11 -2.12 3.33
N SER A 146 -20.39 -1.14 2.47
CA SER A 146 -20.11 0.28 2.75
C SER A 146 -18.66 0.56 3.18
N VAL A 147 -17.69 -0.03 2.49
CA VAL A 147 -16.26 0.13 2.81
C VAL A 147 -15.82 1.57 2.53
N PRO A 148 -15.25 2.30 3.50
CA PRO A 148 -14.76 3.65 3.30
C PRO A 148 -13.48 3.67 2.47
N MET A 149 -13.28 4.76 1.73
CA MET A 149 -12.10 4.96 0.88
C MET A 149 -11.17 6.02 1.44
N ASN A 150 -10.30 5.58 2.33
CA ASN A 150 -9.16 6.31 2.84
C ASN A 150 -7.96 5.35 2.92
N ILE A 151 -6.77 5.93 2.96
CA ILE A 151 -5.52 5.21 3.18
C ILE A 151 -4.64 6.02 4.13
N ALA A 152 -3.63 5.39 4.69
CA ALA A 152 -2.53 6.07 5.35
C ALA A 152 -1.20 5.75 4.65
N ILE A 153 -0.24 6.65 4.79
CA ILE A 153 1.16 6.43 4.45
C ILE A 153 2.00 6.77 5.68
N GLY A 154 2.86 5.85 6.08
CA GLY A 154 3.74 6.02 7.22
C GLY A 154 5.16 5.56 6.93
N VAL A 155 6.02 5.73 7.94
CA VAL A 155 7.40 5.24 7.92
C VAL A 155 7.59 4.27 9.07
N LYS A 156 8.22 3.14 8.77
CA LYS A 156 8.63 2.12 9.72
C LYS A 156 10.15 2.06 9.75
N THR A 157 10.72 1.84 10.93
CA THR A 157 12.16 1.66 11.13
C THR A 157 12.41 0.26 11.69
N ASP A 158 13.03 -0.62 10.90
CA ASP A 158 13.42 -1.98 11.30
C ASP A 158 14.91 -2.17 11.06
N ASP A 159 15.68 -2.68 12.03
CA ASP A 159 17.11 -3.07 11.87
C ASP A 159 17.96 -2.02 11.12
N GLU A 160 17.85 -0.75 11.52
CA GLU A 160 18.53 0.39 10.87
C GLU A 160 18.11 0.65 9.39
N THR A 161 16.93 0.19 8.99
CA THR A 161 16.33 0.46 7.68
C THR A 161 15.06 1.26 7.82
N LEU A 162 14.94 2.32 7.01
CA LEU A 162 13.73 3.14 6.95
C LEU A 162 12.91 2.76 5.72
N THR A 163 11.68 2.30 5.96
CA THR A 163 10.77 1.84 4.90
C THR A 163 9.50 2.66 4.89
N VAL A 164 9.09 3.11 3.70
CA VAL A 164 7.78 3.73 3.48
C VAL A 164 6.75 2.62 3.25
N VAL A 165 5.69 2.66 4.05
CA VAL A 165 4.54 1.75 3.94
C VAL A 165 3.27 2.57 3.72
N GLY A 166 2.30 2.01 3.01
CA GLY A 166 1.02 2.67 2.78
C GLY A 166 -0.08 1.69 2.40
N GLY A 167 -1.30 1.96 2.85
CA GLY A 167 -2.38 0.98 2.80
C GLY A 167 -3.57 1.39 3.66
N PRO A 168 -4.38 0.41 4.10
CA PRO A 168 -5.48 0.62 5.02
C PRO A 168 -5.02 1.35 6.29
N VAL A 169 -5.86 2.22 6.85
CA VAL A 169 -5.44 3.13 7.92
C VAL A 169 -4.97 2.35 9.14
N ASP A 170 -5.79 1.43 9.64
CA ASP A 170 -5.49 0.67 10.86
C ASP A 170 -4.22 -0.17 10.72
N ALA A 171 -4.03 -0.82 9.56
CA ALA A 171 -2.82 -1.56 9.24
C ALA A 171 -1.55 -0.70 9.27
N ILE A 172 -1.62 0.57 8.85
CA ILE A 172 -0.46 1.47 8.86
C ILE A 172 -0.23 2.04 10.26
N VAL A 173 -1.30 2.39 10.97
CA VAL A 173 -1.22 2.88 12.36
C VAL A 173 -0.61 1.83 13.28
N SER A 174 -0.93 0.54 13.11
CA SER A 174 -0.40 -0.52 13.97
C SER A 174 1.11 -0.78 13.80
N GLN A 175 1.73 -0.31 12.71
CA GLN A 175 3.12 -0.62 12.36
C GLN A 175 4.01 0.61 12.14
N THR A 176 3.51 1.82 12.38
CA THR A 176 4.28 3.06 12.16
C THR A 176 4.11 4.07 13.28
N ASP A 177 5.21 4.70 13.69
CA ASP A 177 5.19 5.77 14.70
C ASP A 177 4.67 7.09 14.13
N ALA A 178 4.86 7.30 12.82
CA ALA A 178 4.43 8.50 12.13
C ALA A 178 3.73 8.14 10.81
N PHE A 179 2.50 8.65 10.66
CA PHE A 179 1.68 8.45 9.47
C PHE A 179 0.93 9.72 9.06
N VAL A 180 0.42 9.71 7.83
CA VAL A 180 -0.43 10.74 7.24
C VAL A 180 -1.58 10.04 6.52
N GLU A 181 -2.81 10.39 6.89
CA GLU A 181 -4.01 9.92 6.21
C GLU A 181 -4.29 10.71 4.94
N ILE A 182 -4.76 10.01 3.91
CA ILE A 182 -5.14 10.55 2.61
C ILE A 182 -6.55 10.09 2.29
N ILE A 183 -7.34 11.05 1.82
CA ILE A 183 -8.69 10.85 1.31
C ILE A 183 -8.80 11.38 -0.11
N GLN A 184 -9.91 11.09 -0.76
CA GLN A 184 -10.23 11.66 -2.07
C GLN A 184 -10.26 13.20 -2.03
N GLY A 185 -9.85 13.83 -3.14
CA GLY A 185 -9.69 15.28 -3.19
C GLY A 185 -9.23 15.78 -4.56
N THR A 186 -8.62 16.96 -4.58
CA THR A 186 -8.34 17.70 -5.83
C THR A 186 -6.85 17.75 -6.19
N GLN A 187 -5.96 17.32 -5.31
CA GLN A 187 -4.51 17.44 -5.50
C GLN A 187 -3.94 16.26 -6.29
N LYS A 188 -2.90 16.51 -7.09
CA LYS A 188 -2.14 15.46 -7.80
C LYS A 188 -1.31 14.65 -6.81
N SER A 189 -1.04 13.38 -7.13
CA SER A 189 -0.19 12.48 -6.34
C SER A 189 1.16 13.09 -5.99
N SER A 190 1.82 13.78 -6.92
CA SER A 190 3.11 14.44 -6.69
C SER A 190 3.04 15.57 -5.66
N GLN A 191 1.94 16.32 -5.59
CA GLN A 191 1.73 17.35 -4.58
C GLN A 191 1.46 16.73 -3.22
N ILE A 192 0.65 15.66 -3.17
CA ILE A 192 0.35 14.93 -1.95
C ILE A 192 1.63 14.30 -1.39
N ALA A 193 2.44 13.64 -2.23
CA ALA A 193 3.69 13.01 -1.78
C ALA A 193 4.69 14.01 -1.19
N LYS A 194 4.80 15.23 -1.76
CA LYS A 194 5.60 16.31 -1.16
C LYS A 194 5.10 16.69 0.23
N LYS A 195 3.78 16.85 0.39
CA LYS A 195 3.18 17.18 1.69
C LYS A 195 3.32 16.04 2.70
N VAL A 196 3.09 14.79 2.28
CA VAL A 196 3.28 13.58 3.11
C VAL A 196 4.71 13.51 3.62
N ARG A 197 5.72 13.66 2.74
CA ARG A 197 7.13 13.64 3.14
C ARG A 197 7.45 14.71 4.18
N HIS A 198 6.92 15.92 3.98
CA HIS A 198 7.11 17.02 4.92
C HIS A 198 6.44 16.75 6.27
N LEU A 199 5.18 16.33 6.27
CA LEU A 199 4.46 16.03 7.51
C LEU A 199 5.09 14.88 8.29
N LEU A 200 5.54 13.82 7.61
CA LEU A 200 6.27 12.74 8.25
C LEU A 200 7.58 13.22 8.87
N SER A 201 8.32 14.10 8.19
CA SER A 201 9.59 14.63 8.72
C SER A 201 9.41 15.55 9.94
N THR A 202 8.22 16.14 10.11
CA THR A 202 7.87 16.92 11.32
C THR A 202 7.36 16.08 12.48
N LYS A 203 7.03 14.80 12.25
CA LYS A 203 6.45 13.89 13.26
C LYS A 203 7.46 12.89 13.84
N VAL A 204 8.72 12.97 13.43
CA VAL A 204 9.78 12.05 13.87
C VAL A 204 10.94 12.81 14.53
N SER A 205 11.87 12.07 15.16
CA SER A 205 13.10 12.64 15.70
C SER A 205 13.97 13.33 14.61
N GLU A 206 14.81 14.28 15.02
CA GLU A 206 15.72 14.99 14.11
C GLU A 206 16.68 14.04 13.36
N ASP A 207 17.05 12.92 13.98
CA ASP A 207 17.89 11.89 13.36
C ASP A 207 17.18 11.24 12.13
N LEU A 208 15.88 10.94 12.27
CA LEU A 208 15.08 10.34 11.19
C LEU A 208 14.66 11.38 10.15
N LYS A 209 14.53 12.64 10.52
CA LYS A 209 14.10 13.73 9.62
C LYS A 209 14.99 13.85 8.37
N ARG A 210 16.31 13.71 8.51
CA ARG A 210 17.25 13.72 7.37
C ARG A 210 16.98 12.55 6.43
N SER A 211 16.81 11.35 6.98
CA SER A 211 16.48 10.13 6.22
C SER A 211 15.14 10.26 5.50
N ILE A 212 14.10 10.79 6.15
CA ILE A 212 12.79 11.01 5.53
C ILE A 212 12.85 12.03 4.40
N THR A 213 13.59 13.12 4.60
CA THR A 213 13.72 14.17 3.59
C THR A 213 14.46 13.67 2.34
N ALA A 214 15.36 12.70 2.50
CA ALA A 214 16.08 12.02 1.43
C ALA A 214 15.23 10.99 0.66
N ILE A 215 14.04 10.62 1.14
CA ILE A 215 13.15 9.67 0.45
C ILE A 215 12.73 10.27 -0.90
N PRO A 216 12.96 9.55 -2.02
CA PRO A 216 12.44 9.92 -3.33
C PRO A 216 10.91 9.99 -3.31
N LEU A 217 10.35 11.00 -3.96
CA LEU A 217 8.89 11.21 -3.92
C LEU A 217 8.13 10.04 -4.55
N GLU A 218 8.75 9.30 -5.47
CA GLU A 218 8.18 8.14 -6.15
C GLU A 218 7.87 7.00 -5.17
N GLU A 219 8.70 6.82 -4.14
CA GLU A 219 8.49 5.81 -3.08
C GLU A 219 7.25 6.09 -2.23
N ILE A 220 6.86 7.36 -2.13
CA ILE A 220 5.62 7.78 -1.46
C ILE A 220 4.45 7.75 -2.45
N GLN A 221 4.65 8.28 -3.66
CA GLN A 221 3.61 8.35 -4.70
C GLN A 221 3.06 6.97 -5.08
N ARG A 222 3.88 5.91 -5.01
CA ARG A 222 3.46 4.53 -5.35
C ARG A 222 2.32 4.00 -4.48
N PHE A 223 2.11 4.59 -3.29
CA PHE A 223 1.04 4.27 -2.35
C PHE A 223 -0.17 5.20 -2.48
N ILE A 224 -0.14 6.21 -3.35
CA ILE A 224 -1.30 7.08 -3.55
C ILE A 224 -2.24 6.43 -4.57
N PRO A 225 -3.55 6.30 -4.30
CA PRO A 225 -4.50 5.75 -5.27
C PRO A 225 -4.55 6.54 -6.58
N LEU A 226 -4.98 5.86 -7.64
CA LEU A 226 -5.09 6.47 -8.96
C LEU A 226 -6.16 7.56 -8.96
N GLY A 227 -5.78 8.78 -9.32
CA GLY A 227 -6.67 9.93 -9.36
C GLY A 227 -6.11 11.12 -8.60
N ARG A 228 -6.98 11.81 -7.87
CA ARG A 228 -6.63 12.96 -7.04
C ARG A 228 -7.00 12.68 -5.59
N GLY A 229 -6.33 13.36 -4.68
CA GLY A 229 -6.51 13.17 -3.25
C GLY A 229 -6.31 14.47 -2.48
N LYS A 230 -6.40 14.38 -1.17
CA LYS A 230 -5.96 15.41 -0.22
C LYS A 230 -5.56 14.73 1.08
N ILE A 231 -4.72 15.41 1.85
CA ILE A 231 -4.44 14.97 3.22
C ILE A 231 -5.70 15.18 4.05
N LYS A 232 -6.04 14.18 4.86
CA LYS A 232 -7.12 14.30 5.85
C LYS A 232 -6.63 15.25 6.95
N SER A 233 -7.27 16.41 7.03
CA SER A 233 -7.04 17.44 8.06
C SER A 233 -7.64 17.02 9.40
#